data_AF-A0A8S0TQ65-F1
#
_entry.id   AF-A0A8S0TQ65-F1
#
_cell.length_a   1.000
_cell.length_b   1.000
_cell.length_c   1.000
_cell.angle_alpha   90.00
_cell.angle_beta   90.00
_cell.angle_gamma   90.00
#
_symmetry.space_group_name_H-M   'P 1'
#
loop_
_entity.id
_entity.type
_entity.pdbx_description
1 polymer ?
#
loop_
_entity_poly.entity_id
_entity_poly.type
_entity_poly.pdbx_seq_one_letter_code
_entity_poly.pdbx_strand_id
1 'polypeptide(L)'
;MDMENEFDRILFFEHARKTAEATYAKNPLDADNLTRWGGALLELSQFQNVPDSKKMILDAISKLEEALEVSPSKHDALWCLGNAHTSHAFLTPDQDVAKVDFDKAAQYFEQAAEGDPQNELYKKSLEVAAKVYQVVFNLNCLNQFSLPS
;
A
#
# COMPACT_ATOMS: atom_id res chain seq x y z
N MET A 1 -22.42 -0.50 17.07
CA MET A 1 -22.73 0.16 15.78
C MET A 1 -21.54 0.14 14.83
N ASP A 2 -20.37 -0.39 15.21
CA ASP A 2 -19.17 -0.37 14.35
C ASP A 2 -19.08 -1.57 13.37
N MET A 3 -19.70 -2.70 13.70
CA MET A 3 -19.62 -3.93 12.91
C MET A 3 -20.46 -3.87 11.61
N GLU A 4 -21.59 -3.16 11.62
CA GLU A 4 -22.40 -2.92 10.41
C GLU A 4 -21.64 -2.02 9.41
N ASN A 5 -20.92 -1.01 9.91
CA ASN A 5 -20.13 -0.09 9.09
C ASN A 5 -18.91 -0.78 8.47
N GLU A 6 -18.30 -1.74 9.19
CA GLU A 6 -17.23 -2.59 8.66
C GLU A 6 -17.74 -3.52 7.55
N PHE A 7 -18.89 -4.17 7.75
CA PHE A 7 -19.48 -5.05 6.75
C PHE A 7 -19.85 -4.29 5.47
N ASP A 8 -20.44 -3.10 5.59
CA ASP A 8 -20.76 -2.24 4.46
C ASP A 8 -19.49 -1.78 3.72
N ARG A 9 -18.41 -1.47 4.46
CA ARG A 9 -17.12 -1.11 3.88
C ARG A 9 -16.51 -2.28 3.11
N ILE A 10 -16.51 -3.49 3.68
CA ILE A 10 -16.01 -4.70 3.00
C ILE A 10 -16.82 -4.95 1.73
N LEU A 11 -18.16 -4.86 1.80
CA LEU A 11 -19.03 -5.06 0.64
C LEU A 11 -18.75 -4.03 -0.47
N PHE A 12 -18.54 -2.77 -0.09
CA PHE A 12 -18.19 -1.71 -1.02
C PHE A 12 -16.89 -2.01 -1.77
N PHE A 13 -15.83 -2.40 -1.06
CA PHE A 13 -14.56 -2.71 -1.69
C PHE A 13 -14.56 -4.02 -2.49
N GLU A 14 -15.31 -5.04 -2.05
CA GLU A 14 -15.52 -6.26 -2.85
C GLU A 14 -16.25 -5.95 -4.17
N HIS A 15 -17.28 -5.11 -4.11
CA HIS A 15 -17.96 -4.66 -5.31
C HIS A 15 -17.02 -3.87 -6.23
N ALA A 16 -16.21 -2.97 -5.67
CA ALA A 16 -15.19 -2.23 -6.42
C ALA A 16 -14.18 -3.16 -7.09
N ARG A 17 -13.65 -4.16 -6.36
CA ARG A 17 -12.72 -5.17 -6.87
C ARG A 17 -13.32 -5.94 -8.04
N LYS A 18 -14.55 -6.47 -7.90
CA LYS A 18 -15.24 -7.22 -8.95
C LYS A 18 -15.54 -6.37 -10.18
N THR A 19 -15.94 -5.12 -9.97
CA THR A 19 -16.19 -4.17 -11.06
C THR A 19 -14.90 -3.85 -11.81
N ALA A 20 -13.81 -3.68 -11.08
CA ALA A 20 -12.51 -3.38 -11.66
C ALA A 20 -11.95 -4.57 -12.45
N GLU A 21 -12.11 -5.79 -11.93
CA GLU A 21 -11.78 -7.04 -12.62
C GLU A 21 -12.57 -7.19 -13.93
N ALA A 22 -13.88 -6.95 -13.91
CA ALA A 22 -14.72 -7.00 -15.11
C ALA A 22 -14.37 -5.91 -16.14
N THR A 23 -13.93 -4.74 -15.67
CA THR A 23 -13.47 -3.64 -16.54
C THR A 23 -12.12 -3.97 -17.15
N TYR A 24 -11.19 -4.54 -16.38
CA TYR A 24 -9.87 -4.95 -16.85
C TYR A 24 -9.97 -5.99 -17.97
N ALA A 25 -10.89 -6.96 -17.87
CA ALA A 25 -11.14 -7.93 -18.93
C ALA A 25 -11.57 -7.29 -20.27
N LYS A 26 -12.14 -6.07 -20.24
CA LYS A 26 -12.54 -5.31 -21.43
C LYS A 26 -11.46 -4.32 -21.88
N ASN A 27 -10.75 -3.72 -20.93
CA ASN A 27 -9.68 -2.76 -21.18
C ASN A 27 -8.57 -2.90 -20.12
N PRO A 28 -7.52 -3.69 -20.40
CA PRO A 28 -6.43 -3.90 -19.45
C PRO A 28 -5.48 -2.69 -19.35
N LEU A 29 -5.60 -1.71 -20.26
CA LEU A 29 -4.76 -0.52 -20.31
C LEU A 29 -5.46 0.70 -19.68
N ASP A 30 -6.39 0.46 -18.76
CA ASP A 30 -7.06 1.52 -17.99
C ASP A 30 -6.35 1.71 -16.64
N ALA A 31 -5.43 2.69 -16.59
CA ALA A 31 -4.68 3.01 -15.39
C ALA A 31 -5.58 3.42 -14.21
N ASP A 32 -6.69 4.10 -14.46
CA ASP A 32 -7.65 4.49 -13.42
C ASP A 32 -8.34 3.27 -12.81
N ASN A 33 -8.77 2.34 -13.65
CA ASN A 33 -9.37 1.09 -13.22
C ASN A 33 -8.36 0.22 -12.44
N LEU A 34 -7.13 0.10 -12.94
CA LEU A 34 -6.04 -0.63 -12.28
C LEU A 34 -5.72 -0.02 -10.90
N THR A 35 -5.69 1.31 -10.81
CA THR A 35 -5.46 2.03 -9.55
C THR A 35 -6.57 1.74 -8.53
N ARG A 36 -7.84 1.78 -8.98
CA ARG A 36 -8.99 1.43 -8.14
C ARG A 36 -8.97 -0.03 -7.71
N TRP A 37 -8.54 -0.94 -8.58
CA TRP A 37 -8.42 -2.35 -8.26
C TRP A 37 -7.38 -2.58 -7.15
N GLY A 38 -6.18 -2.02 -7.32
CA GLY A 38 -5.13 -2.12 -6.31
C GLY A 38 -5.55 -1.51 -4.97
N GLY A 39 -6.17 -0.34 -4.98
CA GLY A 39 -6.71 0.29 -3.77
C GLY A 39 -7.77 -0.56 -3.07
N ALA A 40 -8.70 -1.14 -3.82
CA ALA A 40 -9.72 -2.03 -3.25
C ALA A 40 -9.13 -3.30 -2.63
N LEU A 41 -8.13 -3.91 -3.29
CA LEU A 41 -7.41 -5.08 -2.75
C LEU A 41 -6.67 -4.73 -1.45
N LEU A 42 -6.02 -3.56 -1.40
CA LEU A 42 -5.32 -3.09 -0.21
C LEU A 42 -6.27 -2.88 0.96
N GLU A 43 -7.44 -2.28 0.71
CA GLU A 43 -8.48 -2.08 1.73
C GLU A 43 -9.05 -3.42 2.23
N LEU A 44 -9.34 -4.36 1.32
CA LEU A 44 -9.84 -5.69 1.68
C LEU A 44 -8.81 -6.52 2.46
N SER A 45 -7.52 -6.34 2.18
CA SER A 45 -6.44 -7.07 2.84
C SER A 45 -6.43 -6.86 4.36
N GLN A 46 -6.89 -5.72 4.86
CA GLN A 46 -6.93 -5.39 6.29
C GLN A 46 -7.91 -6.27 7.08
N PHE A 47 -8.88 -6.88 6.39
CA PHE A 47 -9.91 -7.74 6.99
C PHE A 47 -9.61 -9.23 6.88
N GLN A 48 -8.47 -9.59 6.27
CA GLN A 48 -8.05 -10.98 6.08
C GLN A 48 -7.09 -11.44 7.18
N ASN A 49 -6.81 -12.75 7.21
CA ASN A 49 -5.70 -13.28 8.00
C ASN A 49 -4.35 -12.90 7.37
N VAL A 50 -3.28 -12.90 8.16
CA VAL A 50 -1.95 -12.42 7.69
C VAL A 50 -1.48 -13.05 6.37
N PRO A 51 -1.54 -14.37 6.14
CA PRO A 51 -1.19 -14.97 4.85
C PRO A 51 -2.02 -14.43 3.66
N ASP A 52 -3.34 -14.36 3.83
CA ASP A 52 -4.25 -13.90 2.78
C ASP A 52 -4.11 -12.39 2.54
N SER A 53 -3.94 -11.61 3.60
CA SER A 53 -3.62 -10.18 3.53
C SER A 53 -2.37 -9.93 2.70
N LYS A 54 -1.28 -10.66 2.95
CA LYS A 54 -0.04 -10.55 2.17
C LYS A 54 -0.28 -10.84 0.70
N LYS A 55 -1.00 -11.92 0.40
CA LYS A 55 -1.30 -12.28 -0.99
C LYS A 55 -2.10 -11.17 -1.68
N MET A 56 -3.14 -10.65 -1.03
CA MET A 56 -3.94 -9.55 -1.59
C MET A 56 -3.12 -8.26 -1.78
N ILE A 57 -2.18 -7.97 -0.87
CA ILE A 57 -1.27 -6.82 -1.00
C ILE A 57 -0.32 -7.00 -2.18
N LEU A 58 0.23 -8.20 -2.38
CA LEU A 58 1.09 -8.48 -3.55
C LEU A 58 0.30 -8.38 -4.86
N ASP A 59 -0.93 -8.89 -4.88
CA ASP A 59 -1.83 -8.73 -6.02
C ASP A 59 -2.14 -7.23 -6.27
N ALA A 60 -2.33 -6.44 -5.21
CA ALA A 60 -2.54 -5.00 -5.30
C ALA A 60 -1.31 -4.28 -5.90
N ILE A 61 -0.10 -4.61 -5.42
CA ILE A 61 1.16 -4.07 -5.94
C ILE A 61 1.27 -4.36 -7.44
N SER A 62 1.04 -5.61 -7.85
CA SER A 62 1.09 -5.99 -9.27
C SER A 62 0.13 -5.15 -10.13
N LYS A 63 -1.12 -4.92 -9.67
CA LYS A 63 -2.09 -4.11 -10.43
C LYS A 63 -1.73 -2.63 -10.48
N LEU A 64 -1.11 -2.10 -9.43
CA LEU A 64 -0.66 -0.71 -9.40
C LEU A 64 0.60 -0.50 -10.24
N GLU A 65 1.51 -1.47 -10.28
CA GLU A 65 2.66 -1.45 -11.19
C GLU A 65 2.20 -1.47 -12.66
N GLU A 66 1.23 -2.34 -13.01
CA GLU A 66 0.58 -2.30 -14.33
C GLU A 66 -0.03 -0.91 -14.63
N ALA A 67 -0.63 -0.25 -13.62
CA ALA A 67 -1.18 1.09 -13.78
C ALA A 67 -0.10 2.13 -14.13
N LEU A 68 1.10 2.00 -13.53
CA LEU A 68 2.25 2.86 -13.81
C LEU A 68 2.91 2.56 -15.16
N GLU A 69 2.89 1.32 -15.62
CA GLU A 69 3.33 0.99 -16.99
C GLU A 69 2.46 1.69 -18.04
N VAL A 70 1.15 1.78 -17.78
CA VAL A 70 0.20 2.51 -18.64
C VAL A 70 0.36 4.03 -18.46
N SER A 71 0.50 4.51 -17.23
CA SER A 71 0.60 5.93 -16.89
C SER A 71 1.64 6.18 -15.81
N PRO A 72 2.92 6.42 -16.18
CA PRO A 72 4.02 6.56 -15.22
C PRO A 72 3.88 7.76 -14.28
N SER A 73 3.11 8.78 -14.67
CA SER A 73 2.89 10.00 -13.88
C SER A 73 1.62 9.93 -13.02
N LYS A 74 1.04 8.73 -12.81
CA LYS A 74 -0.18 8.56 -12.01
C LYS A 74 0.14 8.63 -10.52
N HIS A 75 0.09 9.83 -9.97
CA HIS A 75 0.35 10.09 -8.54
C HIS A 75 -0.53 9.27 -7.59
N ASP A 76 -1.79 8.98 -7.95
CA ASP A 76 -2.66 8.11 -7.15
C ASP A 76 -2.15 6.66 -7.08
N ALA A 77 -1.64 6.13 -8.19
CA ALA A 77 -1.09 4.77 -8.23
C ALA A 77 0.22 4.69 -7.43
N LEU A 78 1.07 5.71 -7.53
CA LEU A 78 2.29 5.86 -6.73
C LEU A 78 1.96 5.90 -5.23
N TRP A 79 1.00 6.73 -4.82
CA TRP A 79 0.58 6.81 -3.42
C TRP A 79 0.02 5.48 -2.91
N CYS A 80 -0.80 4.79 -3.70
CA CYS A 80 -1.31 3.47 -3.37
C CYS A 80 -0.19 2.42 -3.25
N LEU A 81 0.84 2.46 -4.11
CA LEU A 81 2.01 1.58 -4.00
C LEU A 81 2.78 1.81 -2.71
N GLY A 82 2.94 3.08 -2.31
CA GLY A 82 3.54 3.43 -1.03
C GLY A 82 2.82 2.79 0.14
N ASN A 83 1.49 2.88 0.15
CA ASN A 83 0.67 2.24 1.20
C ASN A 83 0.74 0.71 1.14
N ALA A 84 0.75 0.13 -0.07
CA ALA A 84 0.82 -1.32 -0.25
C ALA A 84 2.14 -1.90 0.28
N HIS A 85 3.27 -1.29 -0.07
CA HIS A 85 4.57 -1.68 0.46
C HIS A 85 4.69 -1.46 1.97
N THR A 86 4.14 -0.37 2.50
CA THR A 86 4.09 -0.12 3.95
C THR A 86 3.33 -1.24 4.67
N SER A 87 2.14 -1.61 4.16
CA SER A 87 1.35 -2.71 4.71
C SER A 87 2.07 -4.06 4.58
N HIS A 88 2.73 -4.32 3.45
CA HIS A 88 3.52 -5.54 3.26
C HIS A 88 4.68 -5.64 4.26
N ALA A 89 5.39 -4.52 4.49
CA ALA A 89 6.48 -4.44 5.45
C ALA A 89 6.00 -4.75 6.88
N PHE A 90 4.86 -4.20 7.30
CA PHE A 90 4.28 -4.47 8.62
C PHE A 90 3.90 -5.94 8.83
N LEU A 91 3.48 -6.63 7.77
CA LEU A 91 3.14 -8.04 7.84
C LEU A 91 4.37 -8.95 7.71
N THR A 92 5.53 -8.42 7.33
CA THR A 92 6.74 -9.19 7.04
C THR A 92 7.62 -9.32 8.29
N PRO A 93 7.81 -10.55 8.83
CA PRO A 93 8.65 -10.75 10.02
C PRO A 93 10.14 -10.55 9.74
N ASP A 94 10.56 -10.78 8.49
CA ASP A 94 11.93 -10.57 8.06
C ASP A 94 12.21 -9.07 7.95
N GLN A 95 13.11 -8.58 8.81
CA GLN A 95 13.39 -7.16 8.94
C GLN A 95 14.13 -6.59 7.72
N ASP A 96 14.96 -7.40 7.05
CA ASP A 96 15.69 -6.95 5.87
C ASP A 96 14.71 -6.78 4.70
N VAL A 97 13.78 -7.72 4.55
CA VAL A 97 12.69 -7.61 3.55
C VAL A 97 11.76 -6.45 3.88
N ALA A 98 11.32 -6.32 5.13
CA ALA A 98 10.45 -5.23 5.55
C ALA A 98 11.11 -3.87 5.36
N LYS A 99 12.42 -3.75 5.59
CA LYS A 99 13.18 -2.51 5.34
C LYS A 99 13.19 -2.15 3.86
N VAL A 100 13.40 -3.11 2.97
CA VAL A 100 13.35 -2.86 1.52
C VAL A 100 11.96 -2.40 1.09
N ASP A 101 10.91 -3.01 1.62
CA ASP A 101 9.53 -2.60 1.33
C ASP A 101 9.24 -1.20 1.86
N PHE A 102 9.66 -0.91 3.09
CA PHE A 102 9.61 0.45 3.55
C PHE A 102 10.40 1.32 2.56
N ASP A 103 11.69 1.13 2.27
CA ASP A 103 12.46 2.06 1.43
C ASP A 103 11.78 2.35 0.06
N LYS A 104 11.12 1.34 -0.54
CA LYS A 104 10.26 1.53 -1.72
C LYS A 104 9.05 2.41 -1.46
N ALA A 105 8.36 2.21 -0.35
CA ALA A 105 7.21 3.02 0.03
C ALA A 105 7.54 4.52 0.12
N ALA A 106 8.66 4.89 0.75
CA ALA A 106 9.11 6.29 0.82
C ALA A 106 9.34 6.88 -0.57
N GLN A 107 10.03 6.13 -1.46
CA GLN A 107 10.28 6.57 -2.83
C GLN A 107 8.98 6.83 -3.59
N TYR A 108 7.99 5.93 -3.46
CA TYR A 108 6.70 6.14 -4.12
C TYR A 108 5.90 7.31 -3.55
N PHE A 109 5.94 7.53 -2.22
CA PHE A 109 5.30 8.71 -1.63
C PHE A 109 5.97 10.01 -2.03
N GLU A 110 7.31 10.02 -2.16
CA GLU A 110 8.07 11.17 -2.66
C GLU A 110 7.66 11.48 -4.10
N GLN A 111 7.66 10.48 -4.99
CA GLN A 111 7.22 10.64 -6.38
C GLN A 111 5.75 11.12 -6.49
N ALA A 112 4.85 10.61 -5.63
CA ALA A 112 3.47 11.07 -5.60
C ALA A 112 3.37 12.54 -5.16
N ALA A 113 4.13 12.95 -4.14
CA ALA A 113 4.15 14.32 -3.64
C ALA A 113 4.84 15.29 -4.63
N GLU A 114 5.83 14.85 -5.39
CA GLU A 114 6.44 15.63 -6.48
C GLU A 114 5.46 15.82 -7.65
N GLY A 115 4.67 14.77 -7.96
CA GLY A 115 3.64 14.82 -9.01
C GLY A 115 2.46 15.73 -8.68
N ASP A 116 2.05 15.81 -7.41
CA ASP A 116 1.06 16.78 -6.92
C ASP A 116 1.47 17.38 -5.56
N PRO A 117 2.28 18.46 -5.57
CA PRO A 117 2.75 19.11 -4.35
C PRO A 117 1.67 19.85 -3.57
N GLN A 118 0.46 19.99 -4.09
CA GLN A 118 -0.66 20.60 -3.36
C GLN A 118 -1.50 19.55 -2.62
N ASN A 119 -1.27 18.27 -2.88
CA ASN A 119 -1.97 17.19 -2.21
C ASN A 119 -1.42 16.95 -0.81
N GLU A 120 -2.13 17.47 0.19
CA GLU A 120 -1.78 17.31 1.60
C GLU A 120 -1.81 15.85 2.07
N LEU A 121 -2.56 14.95 1.41
CA LEU A 121 -2.54 13.53 1.76
C LEU A 121 -1.19 12.90 1.44
N TYR A 122 -0.60 13.23 0.28
CA TYR A 122 0.69 12.66 -0.13
C TYR A 122 1.82 13.13 0.78
N LYS A 123 1.83 14.41 1.13
CA LYS A 123 2.79 14.96 2.11
C LYS A 123 2.68 14.27 3.47
N LYS A 124 1.45 14.09 3.97
CA LYS A 124 1.22 13.40 5.24
C LYS A 124 1.68 11.95 5.18
N SER A 125 1.39 11.23 4.10
CA SER A 125 1.86 9.85 3.93
C SER A 125 3.38 9.76 3.88
N LEU A 126 4.05 10.68 3.19
CA LEU A 126 5.51 10.76 3.18
C LEU A 126 6.08 11.05 4.57
N GLU A 127 5.49 12.00 5.30
CA GLU A 127 5.92 12.33 6.67
C GLU A 127 5.72 11.14 7.63
N VAL A 128 4.59 10.46 7.53
CA VAL A 128 4.30 9.25 8.33
C VAL A 128 5.27 8.14 7.98
N ALA A 129 5.50 7.87 6.70
CA ALA A 129 6.47 6.89 6.26
C ALA A 129 7.84 7.19 6.89
N ALA A 130 8.36 8.41 6.72
CA ALA A 130 9.64 8.86 7.29
C ALA A 130 9.73 8.60 8.81
N LYS A 131 8.67 8.88 9.57
CA LYS A 131 8.60 8.60 11.01
C LYS A 131 8.57 7.10 11.32
N VAL A 132 7.85 6.30 10.53
CA VAL A 132 7.77 4.85 10.71
C VAL A 132 9.16 4.20 10.55
N TYR A 133 9.97 4.59 9.55
CA TYR A 133 11.37 4.10 9.50
C TYR A 133 12.12 4.46 10.76
N GLN A 134 11.96 5.70 11.23
CA GLN A 134 12.72 6.19 12.37
C GLN A 134 12.36 5.43 13.65
N VAL A 135 11.09 5.09 13.84
CA VAL A 135 10.61 4.27 14.96
C VAL A 135 11.08 2.82 14.83
N VAL A 136 10.91 2.18 13.67
CA VAL A 136 11.35 0.80 13.43
C VAL A 136 12.86 0.67 13.60
N PHE A 137 13.63 1.62 13.07
CA PHE A 137 15.08 1.67 13.20
C PHE A 137 15.54 1.94 14.65
N ASN A 138 14.89 2.85 15.38
CA ASN A 138 15.23 3.14 16.78
C ASN A 138 14.89 1.99 17.74
N LEU A 139 13.78 1.28 17.52
CA LEU A 139 13.46 0.05 18.24
C LEU A 139 14.55 -1.02 18.01
N ASN A 140 15.12 -1.08 16.81
CA ASN A 140 16.19 -2.02 16.48
C ASN A 140 17.54 -1.64 17.11
N CYS A 141 17.89 -0.35 17.19
CA CYS A 141 19.05 0.09 17.97
C CYS A 141 18.91 -0.34 19.45
N LEU A 142 17.75 -0.12 20.06
CA LEU A 142 17.54 -0.51 21.47
C LEU A 142 17.62 -2.03 21.70
N ASN A 143 17.13 -2.84 20.76
CA ASN A 143 17.21 -4.31 20.85
C ASN A 143 18.62 -4.88 20.59
N GLN A 144 19.47 -4.21 19.79
CA GLN A 144 20.88 -4.60 19.64
C GLN A 144 21.75 -4.26 20.86
N PHE A 145 21.42 -3.20 21.60
CA PHE A 145 22.16 -2.80 22.81
C PHE A 145 21.72 -3.51 24.09
N SER A 146 20.70 -4.37 24.04
CA SER A 146 20.12 -5.03 25.22
C SER A 146 20.50 -6.51 25.38
N LEU A 147 21.63 -6.97 24.82
CA LEU A 147 22.21 -8.28 25.16
C LEU A 147 23.19 -8.13 26.34
N PRO A 148 22.85 -8.57 27.57
CA PRO A 148 23.83 -8.64 28.64
C PRO A 148 24.61 -9.96 28.52
N SER A 149 25.93 -9.86 28.51
CA SER A 149 26.86 -10.93 28.87
C SER A 149 27.00 -11.03 30.38
#